data_AF-A0ABD0QJA7-F1
#
_entry.id   AF-A0ABD0QJA7-F1
#
_cell.length_a   1.000
_cell.length_b   1.000
_cell.length_c   1.000
_cell.angle_alpha   90.00
_cell.angle_beta   90.00
_cell.angle_gamma   90.00
#
_symmetry.space_group_name_H-M   'P 1'
#
loop_
_entity.id
_entity.type
_entity.pdbx_description
1 polymer ?
#
loop_
_entity_poly.entity_id
_entity_poly.type
_entity_poly.pdbx_seq_one_letter_code
_entity_poly.pdbx_strand_id
1 'polypeptide(L)'
;VAARGLDISNVKHVINFDLPSDIEEYVHRIGRTGRVGNLGLATSFYNDKNSNITKDLLDILVEAKQEVPSWLENLAYEHQHKSTNRGRPK
;
A
#
# COMPACT_ATOMS: atom_id res chain seq x y z
N VAL A 1 7.14 16.04 -8.49
CA VAL A 1 7.05 14.75 -9.23
C VAL A 1 8.02 14.79 -10.41
N ALA A 2 8.99 13.87 -10.46
CA ALA A 2 10.02 13.81 -11.53
C ALA A 2 9.87 12.60 -12.48
N ALA A 3 9.13 11.55 -12.08
CA ALA A 3 9.04 10.29 -12.84
C ALA A 3 7.87 10.23 -13.85
N ARG A 4 6.97 11.23 -13.88
CA ARG A 4 5.87 11.26 -14.86
C ARG A 4 6.45 11.56 -16.25
N GLY A 5 6.30 10.62 -17.19
CA GLY A 5 6.74 10.75 -18.58
C GLY A 5 8.06 10.02 -18.92
N LEU A 6 8.72 9.40 -17.94
CA LEU A 6 9.86 8.50 -18.17
C LEU A 6 9.39 7.05 -18.18
N ASP A 7 9.61 6.34 -19.29
CA ASP A 7 9.30 4.90 -19.37
C ASP A 7 10.37 4.07 -18.68
N ILE A 8 10.21 3.92 -17.37
CA ILE A 8 11.02 3.02 -16.55
C ILE A 8 10.28 1.69 -16.48
N SER A 9 10.73 0.73 -17.26
CA SER A 9 10.12 -0.60 -17.36
C SER A 9 11.14 -1.70 -17.06
N ASN A 10 10.66 -2.88 -16.65
CA ASN A 10 11.48 -4.03 -16.23
C ASN A 10 12.38 -3.78 -15.00
N VAL A 11 11.89 -3.01 -14.03
CA VAL A 11 12.59 -2.82 -12.75
C VAL A 11 12.56 -4.15 -11.98
N LYS A 12 13.69 -4.57 -11.40
CA LYS A 12 13.73 -5.79 -10.56
C LYS A 12 13.07 -5.57 -9.20
N HIS A 13 13.30 -4.40 -8.59
CA HIS A 13 12.84 -4.08 -7.25
C HIS A 13 12.30 -2.64 -7.19
N VAL A 14 11.03 -2.50 -6.82
CA VAL A 14 10.43 -1.21 -6.47
C VAL A 14 10.53 -1.00 -4.96
N ILE A 15 11.05 0.15 -4.55
CA ILE A 15 11.09 0.55 -3.13
C ILE A 15 10.23 1.80 -2.96
N ASN A 16 9.10 1.68 -2.26
CA ASN A 16 8.33 2.83 -1.81
C ASN A 16 8.96 3.33 -0.50
N PHE A 17 9.90 4.27 -0.63
CA PHE A 17 10.50 4.93 0.53
C PHE A 17 9.46 5.72 1.33
N ASP A 18 8.59 6.43 0.61
CA ASP A 18 7.37 7.03 1.15
C ASP A 18 6.17 6.43 0.42
N LEU A 19 5.26 5.81 1.17
CA LEU A 19 4.00 5.31 0.63
C LEU A 19 3.13 6.48 0.10
N PRO A 20 2.46 6.29 -1.05
CA PRO A 20 1.51 7.29 -1.53
C PRO A 20 0.30 7.38 -0.60
N SER A 21 -0.44 8.48 -0.67
CA SER A 21 -1.70 8.66 0.06
C SER A 21 -2.89 8.00 -0.64
N ASP A 22 -2.72 7.51 -1.85
CA ASP A 22 -3.74 6.87 -2.69
C ASP A 22 -3.28 5.45 -3.05
N ILE A 23 -4.18 4.50 -2.89
CA ILE A 23 -3.93 3.09 -3.18
C ILE A 23 -3.80 2.82 -4.69
N GLU A 24 -4.49 3.59 -5.54
CA GLU A 24 -4.33 3.46 -6.99
C GLU A 24 -2.91 3.85 -7.41
N GLU A 25 -2.34 4.89 -6.79
CA GLU A 25 -0.95 5.26 -7.01
C GLU A 25 0.02 4.17 -6.52
N TYR A 26 -0.27 3.51 -5.40
CA TYR A 26 0.52 2.38 -4.91
C TYR A 26 0.59 1.24 -5.94
N VAL A 27 -0.56 0.84 -6.50
CA VAL A 27 -0.64 -0.19 -7.55
C VAL A 27 0.16 0.22 -8.79
N HIS A 28 0.03 1.47 -9.25
CA HIS A 28 0.79 1.98 -10.38
C HIS A 28 2.31 1.99 -10.15
N ARG A 29 2.76 2.22 -8.91
CA ARG A 29 4.18 2.19 -8.54
C ARG A 29 4.73 0.76 -8.55
N ILE A 30 4.06 -0.18 -7.89
CA ILE A 30 4.55 -1.56 -7.82
C ILE A 30 4.44 -2.28 -9.18
N GLY A 31 3.51 -1.87 -10.06
CA GLY A 31 3.40 -2.36 -11.43
C GLY A 31 4.59 -2.06 -12.35
N ARG A 32 5.63 -1.37 -11.85
CA ARG A 32 6.92 -1.17 -12.55
C ARG A 32 7.86 -2.38 -12.45
N THR A 33 7.58 -3.30 -11.52
CA THR A 33 8.26 -4.59 -11.37
C THR A 33 7.32 -5.76 -11.68
N GLY A 34 7.87 -6.96 -11.90
CA GLY A 34 7.10 -8.18 -12.08
C GLY A 34 6.39 -8.25 -13.44
N ARG A 35 6.90 -9.10 -14.34
CA ARG A 35 6.28 -9.35 -15.66
C ARG A 35 6.34 -10.83 -15.98
N VAL A 36 5.63 -11.24 -17.03
CA VAL A 36 5.62 -12.64 -17.50
C VAL A 36 7.05 -13.15 -17.62
N GLY A 37 7.38 -14.21 -16.88
CA GLY A 37 8.70 -14.85 -16.86
C GLY A 37 9.70 -14.27 -15.85
N ASN A 38 9.42 -13.14 -15.19
CA ASN A 38 10.31 -12.52 -14.20
C ASN A 38 9.55 -12.10 -12.93
N LEU A 39 9.88 -12.73 -11.80
CA LEU A 39 9.36 -12.30 -10.50
C LEU A 39 9.89 -10.91 -10.16
N GLY A 40 8.99 -10.03 -9.74
CA GLY A 40 9.30 -8.70 -9.25
C GLY A 40 9.24 -8.62 -7.73
N LEU A 41 10.05 -7.74 -7.14
CA LEU A 41 9.98 -7.44 -5.71
C LEU A 41 9.48 -6.01 -5.48
N ALA A 42 8.59 -5.82 -4.53
CA ALA A 42 8.15 -4.51 -4.05
C ALA A 42 8.30 -4.45 -2.53
N THR A 43 8.98 -3.41 -2.03
CA THR A 43 9.13 -3.16 -0.59
C THR A 43 8.62 -1.76 -0.28
N SER A 44 7.83 -1.63 0.77
CA SER A 44 7.26 -0.35 1.17
C SER A 44 7.59 -0.06 2.63
N PHE A 45 8.03 1.16 2.90
CA PHE A 45 8.15 1.64 4.27
C PHE A 45 6.81 2.23 4.72
N TYR A 46 6.38 1.78 5.90
CA TYR A 46 5.10 2.16 6.48
C TYR A 46 5.35 2.84 7.83
N ASN A 47 4.61 3.92 8.09
CA ASN A 47 4.53 4.56 9.40
C ASN A 47 3.14 5.18 9.62
N ASP A 48 2.93 5.82 10.77
CA ASP A 48 1.63 6.38 11.18
C ASP A 48 1.03 7.40 10.19
N LYS A 49 1.86 8.05 9.36
CA LYS A 49 1.40 8.99 8.33
C LYS A 49 0.64 8.30 7.19
N ASN A 50 0.79 6.97 7.06
CA ASN A 50 0.14 6.17 6.02
C ASN A 50 -1.16 5.52 6.50
N SER A 51 -1.62 5.90 7.69
CA SER A 51 -2.83 5.36 8.30
C SER A 51 -4.09 5.46 7.43
N ASN A 52 -4.13 6.41 6.50
CA ASN A 52 -5.24 6.61 5.58
C ASN A 52 -5.38 5.49 4.53
N ILE A 53 -4.30 4.82 4.15
CA ILE A 53 -4.32 3.73 3.15
C ILE A 53 -4.28 2.33 3.77
N THR A 54 -4.23 2.22 5.10
CA THR A 54 -4.03 0.95 5.84
C THR A 54 -4.98 -0.15 5.38
N LYS A 55 -6.27 0.18 5.28
CA LYS A 55 -7.31 -0.78 4.95
C LYS A 55 -7.19 -1.24 3.49
N ASP A 56 -7.07 -0.30 2.58
CA ASP A 56 -6.97 -0.62 1.15
C ASP A 56 -5.67 -1.39 0.85
N LEU A 57 -4.58 -1.06 1.55
CA LEU A 57 -3.33 -1.81 1.48
C LEU A 57 -3.48 -3.24 1.99
N LEU A 58 -4.17 -3.43 3.12
CA LEU A 58 -4.49 -4.76 3.64
C LEU A 58 -5.30 -5.58 2.63
N ASP A 59 -6.37 -4.98 2.08
CA ASP A 59 -7.25 -5.65 1.12
C ASP A 59 -6.46 -6.11 -0.13
N ILE A 60 -5.55 -5.28 -0.64
CA ILE A 60 -4.67 -5.65 -1.77
C ILE A 60 -3.73 -6.80 -1.43
N LEU A 61 -3.12 -6.78 -0.23
CA LEU A 61 -2.21 -7.86 0.17
C LEU A 61 -2.94 -9.20 0.28
N VAL A 62 -4.16 -9.19 0.83
CA VAL A 62 -5.02 -10.37 0.92
C VAL A 62 -5.45 -10.86 -0.47
N GLU A 63 -5.93 -9.97 -1.34
CA GLU A 63 -6.33 -10.30 -2.71
C GLU A 63 -5.17 -10.90 -3.52
N ALA A 64 -3.98 -10.30 -3.39
CA ALA A 64 -2.75 -10.77 -4.04
C ALA A 64 -2.12 -11.99 -3.35
N LYS A 65 -2.74 -12.54 -2.30
CA LYS A 65 -2.27 -13.69 -1.50
C LYS A 65 -0.84 -13.51 -0.98
N GLN A 66 -0.49 -12.28 -0.60
CA GLN A 66 0.79 -11.95 -0.02
C GLN A 66 0.79 -12.21 1.50
N GLU A 67 1.97 -12.25 2.08
CA GLU A 67 2.11 -12.30 3.53
C GLU A 67 1.62 -10.97 4.13
N VAL A 68 0.61 -11.05 4.99
CA VAL A 68 0.06 -9.89 5.69
C VAL A 68 0.72 -9.79 7.06
N PRO A 69 1.40 -8.67 7.38
CA PRO A 69 1.94 -8.48 8.71
C PRO A 69 0.82 -8.31 9.75
N SER A 70 0.88 -9.05 10.87
CA SER A 70 -0.18 -9.00 11.90
C SER A 70 -0.40 -7.61 12.49
N TRP A 71 0.65 -6.78 12.55
CA TRP A 71 0.53 -5.40 13.01
C TRP A 71 -0.32 -4.55 12.04
N LEU A 72 -0.32 -4.85 10.75
CA LEU A 72 -1.10 -4.12 9.75
C LEU A 72 -2.59 -4.47 9.87
N GLU A 73 -2.91 -5.75 10.09
CA GLU A 73 -4.28 -6.21 10.38
C GLU A 73 -4.84 -5.48 11.60
N ASN A 74 -4.09 -5.46 12.71
CA ASN A 74 -4.50 -4.79 13.93
C ASN A 74 -4.80 -3.30 13.70
N LEU A 75 -3.92 -2.59 12.97
CA LEU A 75 -4.14 -1.18 12.63
C LEU A 75 -5.40 -0.96 11.78
N ALA A 76 -5.67 -1.84 10.81
CA ALA A 76 -6.87 -1.75 9.99
C ALA A 76 -8.15 -1.91 10.84
N TYR A 77 -8.16 -2.85 11.80
CA TYR A 77 -9.27 -3.02 12.73
C TYR A 77 -9.43 -1.81 13.66
N GLU A 78 -8.36 -1.28 14.25
CA GLU A 78 -8.43 -0.11 15.15
C GLU A 78 -9.01 1.14 14.47
N HIS A 79 -8.65 1.37 13.21
CA HIS A 79 -9.16 2.49 12.42
C HIS A 79 -10.69 2.40 12.21
N GLN A 80 -11.23 1.19 12.10
CA GLN A 80 -12.68 0.98 12.00
C GLN A 80 -13.42 1.39 13.28
N HIS A 81 -12.84 1.12 14.45
CA HIS A 81 -13.42 1.47 15.75
C HIS A 81 -13.34 2.96 16.09
N LYS A 82 -12.30 3.68 15.62
CA LYS A 82 -12.20 5.14 15.84
C LYS A 82 -13.22 5.94 15.03
N SER A 83 -13.63 5.45 13.85
CA SER A 83 -14.62 6.14 13.01
C SER A 83 -16.03 6.07 13.58
N THR A 84 -16.41 4.95 14.21
CA THR A 84 -17.75 4.77 14.80
C THR A 84 -17.96 5.58 16.09
N ASN A 85 -16.89 5.87 16.85
CA ASN A 85 -16.98 6.58 18.12
C ASN A 85 -17.07 8.12 18.01
N ARG A 86 -16.88 8.71 16.82
CA ARG A 86 -16.96 10.17 16.61
C ARG A 86 -18.36 10.68 16.24
N GLY A 87 -19.35 9.79 16.14
CA GLY A 87 -20.69 10.12 15.64
C GLY A 87 -21.80 10.34 16.68
N ARG A 88 -21.51 10.41 17.99
CA ARG A 88 -22.55 10.62 19.01
C ARG A 88 -22.46 12.01 19.65
N PRO A 89 -23.14 13.04 19.10
CA PRO A 89 -23.45 14.23 19.88
C PRO A 89 -24.52 13.85 20.93
N LYS A 90 -24.42 14.43 22.13
CA LYS A 90 -25.54 14.47 23.09
C LYS A 90 -26.57 15.48 22.64
#